data_AF-A0A953KKH6-F1
#
_entry.id   AF-A0A953KKH6-F1
#
_cell.length_a   1.000
_cell.length_b   1.000
_cell.length_c   1.000
_cell.angle_alpha   90.00
_cell.angle_beta   90.00
_cell.angle_gamma   90.00
#
_symmetry.space_group_name_H-M   'P 1'
#
loop_
_entity.id
_entity.type
_entity.pdbx_description
1 polymer ?
#
loop_
_entity_poly.entity_id
_entity_poly.type
_entity_poly.pdbx_seq_one_letter_code
_entity_poly.pdbx_strand_id
1 'polypeptide(L)'
;MRSVVKSGFALHRYILIVFFFSLLNQQGICQPRKRVLATASMWQDMCKVISGGLVDCDVIVPIGSDPHLYEPTPADLIKVGQSDLILINGLTFEGWLSKLIYNSGTNAKQVIISEGVAVIQSEIYHNATDPHAWMNAANGAVYAKNIANALCILDPLHTEEYQFNAAIYIKQLKDLDLSITQLIQSIPEKHRILITSHDGFRYFGNHYGIQLEPLQGTSTEADVQSTTLLHVNTVIREHQVPAIFVESTINPKLIQQIQKENKIIIGGKLYADSLGDSTSQAGTYAGMLQYDAEVISRALNIADHKGQSSTSIFGNKIYFFIIAFYMVSLAAIYLINKK
;
A
#
# COMPACT_ATOMS: atom_id res chain seq x y z
N MET A 1 -88.21 29.38 23.01
CA MET A 1 -87.95 28.13 22.27
C MET A 1 -86.88 28.42 21.22
N ARG A 2 -85.84 27.57 21.14
CA ARG A 2 -84.74 27.50 20.13
C ARG A 2 -83.64 28.59 20.29
N SER A 3 -82.44 28.27 20.81
CA SER A 3 -81.33 27.48 20.23
C SER A 3 -80.81 28.07 18.93
N VAL A 4 -79.53 28.51 18.88
CA VAL A 4 -78.48 27.98 17.97
C VAL A 4 -77.09 28.38 18.52
N VAL A 5 -76.33 27.37 18.93
CA VAL A 5 -74.86 27.35 19.04
C VAL A 5 -74.29 27.12 17.63
N LYS A 6 -73.23 27.84 17.21
CA LYS A 6 -72.23 27.37 16.23
C LYS A 6 -71.14 28.42 15.95
N SER A 7 -69.89 28.09 16.29
CA SER A 7 -68.71 28.29 15.41
C SER A 7 -67.42 27.84 16.13
N GLY A 8 -67.07 26.57 15.98
CA GLY A 8 -65.85 26.01 16.58
C GLY A 8 -65.29 24.86 15.76
N PHE A 9 -65.15 25.00 14.44
CA PHE A 9 -64.53 23.98 13.60
C PHE A 9 -63.96 24.60 12.31
N ALA A 10 -62.80 25.25 12.41
CA ALA A 10 -62.06 25.68 11.21
C ALA A 10 -60.53 25.65 11.34
N LEU A 11 -59.95 25.13 12.44
CA LEU A 11 -58.48 25.11 12.63
C LEU A 11 -57.81 23.74 12.43
N HIS A 12 -58.58 22.65 12.36
CA HIS A 12 -58.02 21.29 12.32
C HIS A 12 -57.72 20.76 10.90
N ARG A 13 -58.13 21.45 9.82
CA ARG A 13 -57.89 21.00 8.43
C ARG A 13 -56.55 21.43 7.83
N TYR A 14 -55.89 22.44 8.39
CA TYR A 14 -54.59 22.93 7.88
C TYR A 14 -53.39 22.24 8.52
N ILE A 15 -53.50 21.75 9.76
CA ILE A 15 -52.40 21.07 10.46
C ILE A 15 -52.13 19.66 9.86
N LEU A 16 -53.15 18.99 9.35
CA LEU A 16 -53.02 17.67 8.72
C LEU A 16 -52.35 17.70 7.33
N ILE A 17 -52.43 18.81 6.59
CA ILE A 17 -51.78 18.94 5.27
C ILE A 17 -50.29 19.26 5.42
N VAL A 18 -49.90 20.00 6.46
CA VAL A 18 -48.48 20.27 6.76
C VAL A 18 -47.77 19.02 7.29
N PHE A 19 -48.46 18.15 8.04
CA PHE A 19 -47.89 16.89 8.52
C PHE A 19 -47.77 15.80 7.43
N PHE A 20 -48.57 15.86 6.36
CA PHE A 20 -48.48 14.88 5.26
C PHE A 20 -47.35 15.20 4.26
N PHE A 21 -46.94 16.47 4.18
CA PHE A 21 -45.83 16.89 3.29
C PHE A 21 -44.44 16.68 3.90
N SER A 22 -44.32 16.49 5.22
CA SER A 22 -43.02 16.25 5.88
C SER A 22 -42.59 14.77 5.89
N LEU A 23 -43.47 13.85 5.48
CA LEU A 23 -43.21 12.40 5.50
C LEU A 23 -42.72 11.82 4.16
N LEU A 24 -42.67 12.62 3.09
CA LEU A 24 -42.29 12.16 1.75
C LEU A 24 -40.81 12.43 1.36
N ASN A 25 -40.00 13.04 2.23
CA ASN A 25 -38.60 13.42 1.93
C ASN A 25 -37.53 12.73 2.79
N GLN A 26 -37.84 11.61 3.46
CA GLN A 26 -36.83 10.75 4.09
C GLN A 26 -36.57 9.45 3.32
N GLN A 27 -36.72 9.48 1.99
CA GLN A 27 -35.94 8.54 1.19
C GLN A 27 -34.51 9.06 1.19
N GLY A 28 -33.69 8.58 2.13
CA GLY A 28 -32.26 8.75 2.06
C GLY A 28 -31.80 8.22 0.71
N ILE A 29 -31.47 9.12 -0.22
CA ILE A 29 -30.85 8.74 -1.47
C ILE A 29 -29.49 8.17 -1.07
N CYS A 30 -29.38 6.84 -1.05
CA CYS A 30 -28.09 6.18 -0.99
C CYS A 30 -27.38 6.56 -2.29
N GLN A 31 -26.62 7.65 -2.26
CA GLN A 31 -25.81 8.06 -3.40
C GLN A 31 -24.89 6.88 -3.74
N PRO A 32 -24.80 6.47 -5.01
CA PRO A 32 -23.89 5.40 -5.38
C PRO A 32 -22.48 5.77 -4.94
N ARG A 33 -21.79 4.83 -4.30
CA ARG A 33 -20.44 5.04 -3.80
C ARG A 33 -19.51 5.44 -4.94
N LYS A 34 -18.63 6.39 -4.66
CA LYS A 34 -17.57 6.77 -5.59
C LYS A 34 -16.62 5.60 -5.80
N ARG A 35 -16.17 5.43 -7.04
CA ARG A 35 -15.27 4.36 -7.44
C ARG A 35 -13.86 4.89 -7.64
N VAL A 36 -12.94 4.41 -6.83
CA VAL A 36 -11.52 4.77 -6.88
C VAL A 36 -10.75 3.56 -7.40
N LEU A 37 -10.02 3.76 -8.49
CA LEU A 37 -9.23 2.72 -9.12
C LEU A 37 -7.74 2.95 -8.85
N ALA A 38 -7.13 2.04 -8.13
CA ALA A 38 -5.69 2.01 -7.91
C ALA A 38 -5.00 1.23 -9.04
N THR A 39 -3.92 1.75 -9.60
CA THR A 39 -3.09 1.00 -10.55
C THR A 39 -2.42 -0.25 -9.94
N ALA A 40 -2.05 -0.26 -8.66
CA ALA A 40 -1.49 -1.43 -7.97
C ALA A 40 -1.98 -1.58 -6.51
N SER A 41 -1.70 -2.74 -5.94
CA SER A 41 -2.25 -3.20 -4.66
C SER A 41 -1.88 -2.31 -3.47
N MET A 42 -0.69 -1.70 -3.45
CA MET A 42 -0.20 -0.88 -2.33
C MET A 42 -1.11 0.33 -2.09
N TRP A 43 -1.43 1.12 -3.13
CA TRP A 43 -2.34 2.26 -2.97
C TRP A 43 -3.81 1.87 -2.98
N GLN A 44 -4.18 0.66 -3.44
CA GLN A 44 -5.51 0.13 -3.15
C GLN A 44 -5.70 -0.06 -1.64
N ASP A 45 -4.72 -0.65 -0.95
CA ASP A 45 -4.75 -0.83 0.50
C ASP A 45 -4.79 0.53 1.22
N MET A 46 -3.90 1.47 0.87
CA MET A 46 -3.92 2.83 1.42
C MET A 46 -5.29 3.52 1.21
N CYS A 47 -5.87 3.40 0.01
CA CYS A 47 -7.21 3.92 -0.31
C CYS A 47 -8.27 3.33 0.63
N LYS A 48 -8.26 2.02 0.86
CA LYS A 48 -9.22 1.34 1.75
C LYS A 48 -9.07 1.82 3.19
N VAL A 49 -7.83 1.94 3.68
CA VAL A 49 -7.55 2.41 5.04
C VAL A 49 -8.04 3.85 5.23
N ILE A 50 -7.73 4.74 4.29
CA ILE A 50 -8.07 6.17 4.40
C ILE A 50 -9.56 6.39 4.20
N SER A 51 -10.17 5.72 3.22
CA SER A 51 -11.58 5.90 2.91
C SER A 51 -12.53 5.30 3.94
N GLY A 52 -12.07 4.33 4.75
CA GLY A 52 -12.92 3.67 5.74
C GLY A 52 -14.15 2.98 5.15
N GLY A 53 -14.14 2.64 3.86
CA GLY A 53 -15.27 2.03 3.14
C GLY A 53 -16.34 3.01 2.66
N LEU A 54 -16.08 4.32 2.68
CA LEU A 54 -16.97 5.35 2.13
C LEU A 54 -16.94 5.41 0.59
N VAL A 55 -15.83 4.95 -0.01
CA VAL A 55 -15.67 4.75 -1.45
C VAL A 55 -15.33 3.29 -1.74
N ASP A 56 -15.60 2.85 -2.96
CA ASP A 56 -15.18 1.53 -3.43
C ASP A 56 -13.76 1.66 -4.03
N CYS A 57 -12.78 0.98 -3.43
CA CYS A 57 -11.38 0.99 -3.88
C CYS A 57 -11.02 -0.32 -4.62
N ASP A 58 -10.93 -0.26 -5.94
CA ASP A 58 -10.55 -1.37 -6.82
C ASP A 58 -9.09 -1.26 -7.29
N VAL A 59 -8.57 -2.32 -7.91
CA VAL A 59 -7.20 -2.37 -8.43
C VAL A 59 -7.14 -2.88 -9.88
N ILE A 60 -6.20 -2.35 -10.66
CA ILE A 60 -5.88 -2.80 -12.02
C ILE A 60 -4.97 -4.02 -11.96
N VAL A 61 -3.71 -3.84 -11.52
CA VAL A 61 -2.73 -4.93 -11.45
C VAL A 61 -3.09 -5.89 -10.32
N PRO A 62 -3.38 -7.18 -10.61
CA PRO A 62 -3.74 -8.14 -9.58
C PRO A 62 -2.59 -8.40 -8.60
N ILE A 63 -2.95 -8.79 -7.37
CA ILE A 63 -1.97 -9.23 -6.36
C ILE A 63 -1.10 -10.37 -6.91
N GLY A 64 0.21 -10.28 -6.68
CA GLY A 64 1.22 -11.23 -7.16
C GLY A 64 1.63 -11.07 -8.63
N SER A 65 1.08 -10.09 -9.35
CA SER A 65 1.49 -9.80 -10.74
C SER A 65 2.60 -8.76 -10.79
N ASP A 66 3.47 -8.87 -11.79
CA ASP A 66 4.48 -7.87 -12.12
C ASP A 66 3.80 -6.67 -12.82
N PRO A 67 3.84 -5.45 -12.24
CA PRO A 67 3.19 -4.26 -12.78
C PRO A 67 3.96 -3.66 -13.98
N HIS A 68 5.26 -3.89 -14.11
CA HIS A 68 6.09 -3.37 -15.20
C HIS A 68 5.77 -4.12 -16.49
N LEU A 69 5.55 -5.43 -16.39
CA LEU A 69 5.19 -6.30 -17.52
C LEU A 69 3.68 -6.48 -17.71
N TYR A 70 2.87 -5.72 -16.98
CA TYR A 70 1.42 -5.94 -16.99
C TYR A 70 0.80 -5.57 -18.34
N GLU A 71 0.00 -6.49 -18.87
CA GLU A 71 -0.81 -6.29 -20.08
C GLU A 71 -2.28 -6.07 -19.69
N PRO A 72 -2.83 -4.86 -19.86
CA PRO A 72 -4.22 -4.59 -19.52
C PRO A 72 -5.22 -5.44 -20.29
N THR A 73 -6.25 -5.91 -19.60
CA THR A 73 -7.31 -6.74 -20.19
C THR A 73 -8.54 -5.90 -20.60
N PRO A 74 -9.47 -6.46 -21.40
CA PRO A 74 -10.76 -5.80 -21.65
C PRO A 74 -11.56 -5.51 -20.37
N ALA A 75 -11.38 -6.30 -19.30
CA ALA A 75 -12.04 -6.03 -18.02
C ALA A 75 -11.48 -4.78 -17.35
N ASP A 76 -10.19 -4.51 -17.49
CA ASP A 76 -9.57 -3.31 -16.92
C ASP A 76 -10.01 -2.05 -17.67
N LEU A 77 -10.25 -2.15 -18.99
CA LEU A 77 -10.87 -1.07 -19.76
C LEU A 77 -12.24 -0.67 -19.17
N ILE A 78 -13.04 -1.68 -18.79
CA ILE A 78 -14.35 -1.46 -18.16
C ILE A 78 -14.18 -0.83 -16.76
N LYS A 79 -13.26 -1.33 -15.94
CA LYS A 79 -12.98 -0.75 -14.61
C LYS A 79 -12.60 0.73 -14.73
N VAL A 80 -11.69 1.06 -15.65
CA VAL A 80 -11.23 2.45 -15.89
C VAL A 80 -12.40 3.32 -16.34
N GLY A 81 -13.22 2.84 -17.29
CA GLY A 81 -14.41 3.56 -17.77
C GLY A 81 -15.49 3.81 -16.71
N GLN A 82 -15.52 3.01 -15.63
CA GLN A 82 -16.49 3.13 -14.54
C GLN A 82 -15.95 3.85 -13.30
N SER A 83 -14.68 4.24 -13.29
CA SER A 83 -14.06 4.92 -12.14
C SER A 83 -14.36 6.42 -12.12
N ASP A 84 -14.42 7.01 -10.93
CA ASP A 84 -14.49 8.47 -10.74
C ASP A 84 -13.08 9.08 -10.53
N LEU A 85 -12.16 8.28 -9.97
CA LEU A 85 -10.78 8.66 -9.63
C LEU A 85 -9.82 7.50 -9.91
N ILE A 86 -8.67 7.80 -10.48
CA ILE A 86 -7.58 6.86 -10.72
C ILE A 86 -6.34 7.32 -9.93
N LEU A 87 -5.83 6.46 -9.06
CA LEU A 87 -4.62 6.69 -8.28
C LEU A 87 -3.43 6.05 -9.00
N ILE A 88 -2.44 6.88 -9.32
CA ILE A 88 -1.31 6.55 -10.21
C ILE A 88 0.00 6.83 -9.48
N ASN A 89 0.94 5.89 -9.48
CA ASN A 89 2.28 6.12 -8.94
C ASN A 89 3.05 7.16 -9.75
N GLY A 90 3.05 7.02 -11.08
CA GLY A 90 3.92 7.81 -11.95
C GLY A 90 5.36 7.30 -11.84
N LEU A 91 6.33 8.20 -11.99
CA LEU A 91 7.76 7.87 -11.90
C LEU A 91 8.20 6.72 -12.82
N THR A 92 7.55 6.58 -13.99
CA THR A 92 7.75 5.50 -14.99
C THR A 92 7.22 4.11 -14.61
N PHE A 93 6.43 3.98 -13.53
CA PHE A 93 5.87 2.69 -13.10
C PHE A 93 4.82 2.12 -14.08
N GLU A 94 3.79 2.89 -14.43
CA GLU A 94 2.68 2.39 -15.26
C GLU A 94 2.82 2.72 -16.77
N GLY A 95 3.82 2.15 -17.44
CA GLY A 95 4.07 2.39 -18.87
C GLY A 95 2.85 2.11 -19.79
N TRP A 96 1.98 1.19 -19.40
CA TRP A 96 0.78 0.76 -20.13
C TRP A 96 -0.46 1.66 -19.89
N LEU A 97 -0.47 2.49 -18.85
CA LEU A 97 -1.69 3.13 -18.35
C LEU A 97 -2.25 4.20 -19.28
N SER A 98 -1.39 5.04 -19.88
CA SER A 98 -1.82 6.13 -20.76
C SER A 98 -2.67 5.63 -21.93
N LYS A 99 -2.28 4.49 -22.52
CA LYS A 99 -3.03 3.86 -23.61
C LYS A 99 -4.36 3.28 -23.12
N LEU A 100 -4.36 2.66 -21.94
CA LEU A 100 -5.58 2.12 -21.33
C LEU A 100 -6.60 3.23 -21.04
N ILE A 101 -6.16 4.34 -20.45
CA ILE A 101 -7.01 5.50 -20.15
C ILE A 101 -7.58 6.09 -21.45
N TYR A 102 -6.73 6.34 -22.46
CA TYR A 102 -7.19 6.87 -23.75
C TYR A 102 -8.25 5.97 -24.38
N ASN A 103 -8.02 4.66 -24.42
CA ASN A 103 -8.95 3.71 -25.02
C ASN A 103 -10.26 3.55 -24.23
N SER A 104 -10.24 3.79 -22.91
CA SER A 104 -11.43 3.64 -22.07
C SER A 104 -12.47 4.75 -22.29
N GLY A 105 -12.05 5.90 -22.82
CA GLY A 105 -12.89 7.10 -22.91
C GLY A 105 -13.34 7.64 -21.55
N THR A 106 -12.65 7.27 -20.45
CA THR A 106 -13.01 7.68 -19.09
C THR A 106 -12.87 9.20 -18.90
N ASN A 107 -13.73 9.75 -18.03
CA ASN A 107 -13.61 11.12 -17.52
C ASN A 107 -13.10 11.14 -16.06
N ALA A 108 -12.63 9.99 -15.56
CA ALA A 108 -12.09 9.88 -14.21
C ALA A 108 -10.95 10.87 -14.00
N LYS A 109 -10.91 11.50 -12.82
CA LYS A 109 -9.76 12.31 -12.41
C LYS A 109 -8.55 11.40 -12.21
N GLN A 110 -7.38 11.84 -12.64
CA GLN A 110 -6.12 11.12 -12.46
C GLN A 110 -5.27 11.86 -11.44
N VAL A 111 -4.73 11.15 -10.45
CA VAL A 111 -3.89 11.74 -9.41
C VAL A 111 -2.57 10.98 -9.31
N ILE A 112 -1.47 11.71 -9.41
CA ILE A 112 -0.13 11.20 -9.14
C ILE A 112 0.09 11.24 -7.63
N ILE A 113 0.11 10.07 -7.01
CA ILE A 113 0.17 9.97 -5.53
C ILE A 113 1.60 10.06 -4.98
N SER A 114 2.62 9.97 -5.84
CA SER A 114 4.03 10.15 -5.49
C SER A 114 4.48 11.61 -5.44
N GLU A 115 3.61 12.57 -5.79
CA GLU A 115 3.97 13.98 -5.85
C GLU A 115 4.51 14.50 -4.50
N GLY A 116 5.68 15.13 -4.53
CA GLY A 116 6.37 15.64 -3.34
C GLY A 116 7.42 14.68 -2.75
N VAL A 117 7.60 13.48 -3.30
CA VAL A 117 8.73 12.60 -2.95
C VAL A 117 10.03 13.12 -3.57
N ALA A 118 11.14 12.96 -2.84
CA ALA A 118 12.49 13.17 -3.37
C ALA A 118 12.86 12.02 -4.33
N VAL A 119 12.70 12.28 -5.63
CA VAL A 119 12.84 11.26 -6.69
C VAL A 119 14.31 10.87 -6.91
N ILE A 120 14.57 9.57 -7.03
CA ILE A 120 15.86 9.04 -7.50
C ILE A 120 15.83 8.97 -9.04
N GLN A 121 16.69 9.76 -9.67
CA GLN A 121 16.84 9.77 -11.14
C GLN A 121 17.66 8.56 -11.61
N SER A 122 17.41 8.12 -12.84
CA SER A 122 18.28 7.14 -13.50
C SER A 122 19.62 7.78 -13.86
N GLU A 123 20.72 7.08 -13.56
CA GLU A 123 22.07 7.49 -13.98
C GLU A 123 22.33 7.20 -15.47
N ILE A 124 21.56 6.26 -16.06
CA ILE A 124 21.79 5.72 -17.40
C ILE A 124 20.83 6.32 -18.42
N TYR A 125 19.55 6.48 -18.04
CA TYR A 125 18.50 6.90 -18.96
C TYR A 125 17.99 8.30 -18.60
N HIS A 126 18.21 9.26 -19.50
CA HIS A 126 17.69 10.61 -19.33
C HIS A 126 16.16 10.60 -19.18
N ASN A 127 15.66 11.37 -18.20
CA ASN A 127 14.24 11.48 -17.84
C ASN A 127 13.58 10.18 -17.37
N ALA A 128 14.36 9.15 -17.01
CA ALA A 128 13.85 7.99 -16.32
C ALA A 128 14.10 8.13 -14.81
N THR A 129 13.16 7.62 -14.02
CA THR A 129 13.19 7.71 -12.56
C THR A 129 12.94 6.34 -11.97
N ASP A 130 13.48 6.09 -10.79
CA ASP A 130 13.12 4.90 -10.03
C ASP A 130 11.67 5.01 -9.53
N PRO A 131 10.79 4.08 -9.93
CA PRO A 131 9.39 4.15 -9.54
C PRO A 131 9.12 3.76 -8.09
N HIS A 132 10.03 3.04 -7.43
CA HIS A 132 9.78 2.31 -6.17
C HIS A 132 9.82 3.20 -4.91
N ALA A 133 9.33 4.44 -5.04
CA ALA A 133 9.34 5.45 -3.99
C ALA A 133 8.59 5.02 -2.72
N TRP A 134 7.60 4.12 -2.83
CA TRP A 134 6.83 3.61 -1.70
C TRP A 134 7.62 2.67 -0.77
N MET A 135 8.84 2.26 -1.14
CA MET A 135 9.59 1.26 -0.38
C MET A 135 10.21 1.78 0.92
N ASN A 136 9.98 3.04 1.31
CA ASN A 136 10.18 3.47 2.70
C ASN A 136 8.89 4.11 3.26
N ALA A 137 8.70 3.97 4.57
CA ALA A 137 7.46 4.38 5.22
C ALA A 137 7.30 5.91 5.30
N ALA A 138 8.41 6.66 5.30
CA ALA A 138 8.38 8.12 5.21
C ALA A 138 7.74 8.62 3.90
N ASN A 139 8.11 8.04 2.76
CA ASN A 139 7.46 8.29 1.48
C ASN A 139 6.02 7.75 1.47
N GLY A 140 5.76 6.59 2.07
CA GLY A 140 4.40 6.07 2.25
C GLY A 140 3.44 7.08 2.92
N ALA A 141 3.94 7.87 3.88
CA ALA A 141 3.15 8.93 4.50
C ALA A 141 2.80 10.07 3.52
N VAL A 142 3.67 10.36 2.54
CA VAL A 142 3.38 11.31 1.45
C VAL A 142 2.27 10.76 0.55
N TYR A 143 2.37 9.48 0.17
CA TYR A 143 1.35 8.80 -0.63
C TYR A 143 -0.02 8.84 0.07
N ALA A 144 -0.05 8.49 1.35
CA ALA A 144 -1.27 8.52 2.16
C ALA A 144 -1.90 9.92 2.20
N LYS A 145 -1.08 10.97 2.37
CA LYS A 145 -1.55 12.36 2.33
C LYS A 145 -2.16 12.73 0.98
N ASN A 146 -1.51 12.35 -0.12
CA ASN A 146 -1.98 12.67 -1.47
C ASN A 146 -3.28 11.93 -1.81
N ILE A 147 -3.40 10.67 -1.38
CA ILE A 147 -4.65 9.89 -1.50
C ILE A 147 -5.77 10.57 -0.71
N ALA A 148 -5.52 10.97 0.55
CA ALA A 148 -6.52 11.65 1.36
C ALA A 148 -7.01 12.96 0.72
N ASN A 149 -6.09 13.76 0.19
CA ASN A 149 -6.43 15.00 -0.53
C ASN A 149 -7.30 14.71 -1.77
N ALA A 150 -6.94 13.67 -2.55
CA ALA A 150 -7.71 13.27 -3.71
C ALA A 150 -9.13 12.82 -3.35
N LEU A 151 -9.29 12.07 -2.26
CA LEU A 151 -10.58 11.65 -1.73
C LEU A 151 -11.43 12.85 -1.26
N CYS A 152 -10.84 13.82 -0.57
CA CYS A 152 -11.54 15.05 -0.16
C CYS A 152 -12.05 15.86 -1.36
N ILE A 153 -11.30 15.88 -2.47
CA ILE A 153 -11.71 16.55 -3.71
C ILE A 153 -12.82 15.76 -4.43
N LEU A 154 -12.73 14.42 -4.39
CA LEU A 154 -13.68 13.53 -5.05
C LEU A 154 -15.05 13.52 -4.34
N ASP A 155 -15.03 13.51 -3.02
CA ASP A 155 -16.19 13.36 -2.16
C ASP A 155 -16.09 14.31 -0.94
N PRO A 156 -16.44 15.59 -1.13
CA PRO A 156 -16.24 16.61 -0.10
C PRO A 156 -17.08 16.40 1.17
N LEU A 157 -18.17 15.62 1.09
CA LEU A 157 -19.06 15.36 2.22
C LEU A 157 -18.39 14.58 3.35
N HIS A 158 -17.33 13.82 3.05
CA HIS A 158 -16.63 12.97 4.02
C HIS A 158 -15.17 13.41 4.27
N THR A 159 -14.87 14.69 4.03
CA THR A 159 -13.53 15.26 4.16
C THR A 159 -12.95 15.04 5.57
N GLU A 160 -13.77 15.21 6.61
CA GLU A 160 -13.33 15.06 8.00
C GLU A 160 -12.89 13.62 8.30
N GLU A 161 -13.65 12.63 7.82
CA GLU A 161 -13.33 11.20 7.96
C GLU A 161 -12.04 10.83 7.22
N TYR A 162 -11.88 11.28 5.97
CA TYR A 162 -10.66 11.03 5.20
C TYR A 162 -9.42 11.63 5.87
N GLN A 163 -9.52 12.87 6.34
CA GLN A 163 -8.41 13.54 7.04
C GLN A 163 -8.08 12.88 8.37
N PHE A 164 -9.09 12.48 9.14
CA PHE A 164 -8.90 11.78 10.41
C PHE A 164 -8.22 10.42 10.22
N ASN A 165 -8.73 9.59 9.30
CA ASN A 165 -8.15 8.28 9.00
C ASN A 165 -6.72 8.41 8.47
N ALA A 166 -6.48 9.37 7.57
CA ALA A 166 -5.14 9.65 7.04
C ALA A 166 -4.17 10.09 8.15
N ALA A 167 -4.60 10.94 9.09
CA ALA A 167 -3.74 11.37 10.20
C ALA A 167 -3.30 10.18 11.08
N ILE A 168 -4.22 9.25 11.38
CA ILE A 168 -3.91 8.02 12.12
C ILE A 168 -2.91 7.17 11.33
N TYR A 169 -3.20 6.92 10.05
CA TYR A 169 -2.37 6.05 9.22
C TYR A 169 -0.97 6.64 8.98
N ILE A 170 -0.87 7.94 8.72
CA ILE A 170 0.41 8.66 8.60
C ILE A 170 1.22 8.54 9.89
N LYS A 171 0.58 8.64 11.06
CA LYS A 171 1.27 8.42 12.33
C LYS A 171 1.81 6.99 12.42
N GLN A 172 1.02 5.98 12.06
CA GLN A 172 1.46 4.59 12.05
C GLN A 172 2.67 4.38 11.12
N LEU A 173 2.67 4.97 9.92
CA LEU A 173 3.79 4.90 8.99
C LEU A 173 5.05 5.57 9.54
N LYS A 174 4.93 6.69 10.27
CA LYS A 174 6.08 7.32 10.94
C LYS A 174 6.65 6.46 12.06
N ASP A 175 5.79 5.83 12.86
CA ASP A 175 6.23 4.92 13.93
C ASP A 175 6.89 3.65 13.32
N LEU A 176 6.35 3.16 12.20
CA LEU A 176 6.91 2.07 11.42
C LEU A 176 8.29 2.43 10.85
N ASP A 177 8.44 3.64 10.30
CA ASP A 177 9.71 4.13 9.75
C ASP A 177 10.85 4.06 10.78
N LEU A 178 10.57 4.50 12.00
CA LEU A 178 11.52 4.40 13.12
C LEU A 178 11.82 2.95 13.49
N SER A 179 10.80 2.09 13.49
CA SER A 179 10.95 0.67 13.82
C SER A 179 11.81 -0.07 12.78
N ILE A 180 11.58 0.18 11.49
CA ILE A 180 12.39 -0.38 10.39
C ILE A 180 13.83 0.12 10.49
N THR A 181 14.02 1.42 10.75
CA THR A 181 15.37 1.99 10.95
C THR A 181 16.13 1.24 12.04
N GLN A 182 15.50 0.99 13.19
CA GLN A 182 16.13 0.23 14.29
C GLN A 182 16.43 -1.22 13.90
N LEU A 183 15.51 -1.88 13.19
CA LEU A 183 15.70 -3.26 12.73
C LEU A 183 16.87 -3.40 11.76
N ILE A 184 17.00 -2.49 10.78
CA ILE A 184 18.08 -2.54 9.79
C ILE A 184 19.41 -2.12 10.40
N GLN A 185 19.42 -1.12 11.29
CA GLN A 185 20.65 -0.71 11.98
C GLN A 185 21.19 -1.76 12.95
N SER A 186 20.36 -2.71 13.40
CA SER A 186 20.83 -3.85 14.21
C SER A 186 21.74 -4.82 13.44
N ILE A 187 21.64 -4.84 12.11
CA ILE A 187 22.48 -5.68 11.25
C ILE A 187 23.91 -5.14 11.31
N PRO A 188 24.95 -5.98 11.50
CA PRO A 188 26.34 -5.55 11.41
C PRO A 188 26.60 -4.86 10.07
N GLU A 189 27.28 -3.70 10.09
CA GLU A 189 27.47 -2.85 8.90
C GLU A 189 28.02 -3.63 7.69
N LYS A 190 29.00 -4.51 7.92
CA LYS A 190 29.58 -5.39 6.88
C LYS A 190 28.59 -6.37 6.23
N HIS A 191 27.45 -6.65 6.86
CA HIS A 191 26.41 -7.54 6.34
C HIS A 191 25.21 -6.77 5.77
N ARG A 192 25.22 -5.43 5.79
CA ARG A 192 24.14 -4.60 5.23
C ARG A 192 24.23 -4.52 3.71
N ILE A 193 24.18 -5.67 3.06
CA ILE A 193 24.17 -5.84 1.61
C ILE A 193 22.94 -6.70 1.27
N LEU A 194 22.03 -6.13 0.52
CA LEU A 194 20.77 -6.75 0.10
C LEU A 194 20.85 -7.13 -1.38
N ILE A 195 20.87 -8.44 -1.63
CA ILE A 195 20.85 -9.01 -2.98
C ILE A 195 19.44 -9.51 -3.31
N THR A 196 18.79 -8.91 -4.30
CA THR A 196 17.42 -9.20 -4.77
C THR A 196 17.36 -9.51 -6.27
N SER A 197 16.18 -9.84 -6.79
CA SER A 197 15.99 -10.14 -8.21
C SER A 197 16.09 -8.87 -9.07
N HIS A 198 15.50 -7.75 -8.65
CA HIS A 198 15.55 -6.47 -9.38
C HIS A 198 15.78 -5.27 -8.45
N ASP A 199 16.08 -4.12 -9.04
CA ASP A 199 16.35 -2.85 -8.34
C ASP A 199 15.04 -2.19 -7.87
N GLY A 200 14.30 -2.89 -7.00
CA GLY A 200 13.05 -2.43 -6.42
C GLY A 200 13.21 -1.77 -5.04
N PHE A 201 14.39 -1.85 -4.42
CA PHE A 201 14.56 -1.49 -3.01
C PHE A 201 15.36 -0.20 -2.79
N ARG A 202 15.70 0.57 -3.83
CA ARG A 202 16.66 1.69 -3.72
C ARG A 202 16.27 2.76 -2.71
N TYR A 203 14.99 3.10 -2.66
CA TYR A 203 14.45 4.01 -1.65
C TYR A 203 14.51 3.42 -0.23
N PHE A 204 14.36 2.10 -0.07
CA PHE A 204 14.57 1.40 1.20
C PHE A 204 16.05 1.45 1.60
N GLY A 205 16.94 1.13 0.66
CA GLY A 205 18.39 1.12 0.82
C GLY A 205 18.95 2.46 1.30
N ASN A 206 18.64 3.52 0.56
CA ASN A 206 19.10 4.87 0.85
C ASN A 206 18.58 5.41 2.19
N HIS A 207 17.33 5.08 2.54
CA HIS A 207 16.70 5.61 3.76
C HIS A 207 17.11 4.86 5.02
N TYR A 208 17.21 3.52 4.97
CA TYR A 208 17.51 2.70 6.15
C TYR A 208 18.99 2.29 6.28
N GLY A 209 19.83 2.60 5.28
CA GLY A 209 21.28 2.37 5.32
C GLY A 209 21.68 0.93 4.99
N ILE A 210 21.12 0.38 3.91
CA ILE A 210 21.49 -0.93 3.37
C ILE A 210 21.92 -0.81 1.90
N GLN A 211 23.08 -1.37 1.56
CA GLN A 211 23.59 -1.40 0.19
C GLN A 211 22.77 -2.40 -0.63
N LEU A 212 22.50 -2.09 -1.89
CA LEU A 212 21.75 -2.96 -2.80
C LEU A 212 22.64 -3.54 -3.89
N GLU A 213 22.37 -4.80 -4.21
CA GLU A 213 23.06 -5.57 -5.24
C GLU A 213 22.04 -6.38 -6.05
N PRO A 214 21.14 -5.71 -6.81
CA PRO A 214 20.09 -6.38 -7.57
C PRO A 214 20.63 -7.05 -8.84
N LEU A 215 19.94 -8.09 -9.33
CA LEU A 215 20.32 -8.76 -10.59
C LEU A 215 19.80 -8.02 -11.84
N GLN A 216 18.62 -7.41 -11.75
CA GLN A 216 17.98 -6.61 -12.79
C GLN A 216 17.93 -5.13 -12.41
N GLY A 217 17.71 -4.26 -13.40
CA GLY A 217 17.49 -2.84 -13.17
C GLY A 217 16.12 -2.53 -12.54
N THR A 218 15.73 -1.26 -12.58
CA THR A 218 14.46 -0.77 -12.01
C THR A 218 13.21 -1.19 -12.81
N SER A 219 13.39 -1.83 -13.96
CA SER A 219 12.32 -2.49 -14.72
C SER A 219 12.76 -3.92 -15.00
N THR A 220 11.80 -4.84 -14.92
CA THR A 220 11.97 -6.28 -15.16
C THR A 220 11.86 -6.65 -16.65
N GLU A 221 11.63 -5.66 -17.53
CA GLU A 221 11.61 -5.86 -18.98
C GLU A 221 12.96 -6.29 -19.56
N ALA A 222 14.06 -5.83 -18.94
CA ALA A 222 15.40 -6.11 -19.42
C ALA A 222 15.95 -7.44 -18.89
N ASP A 223 16.59 -8.21 -19.78
CA ASP A 223 17.31 -9.41 -19.40
C ASP A 223 18.52 -9.11 -18.49
N VAL A 224 18.83 -10.05 -17.61
CA VAL A 224 20.02 -9.96 -16.74
C VAL A 224 21.29 -10.14 -17.56
N GLN A 225 22.21 -9.19 -17.42
CA GLN A 225 23.52 -9.27 -18.05
C GLN A 225 24.43 -10.27 -17.32
N SER A 226 25.23 -11.02 -18.07
CA SER A 226 26.20 -11.97 -17.50
C SER A 226 27.25 -11.29 -16.60
N THR A 227 27.60 -10.03 -16.89
CA THR A 227 28.46 -9.19 -16.07
C THR A 227 27.88 -8.94 -14.69
N THR A 228 26.57 -8.72 -14.57
CA THR A 228 25.88 -8.55 -13.28
C THR A 228 25.95 -9.83 -12.44
N LEU A 229 25.78 -11.00 -13.06
CA LEU A 229 25.93 -12.29 -12.35
C LEU A 229 27.33 -12.49 -11.79
N LEU A 230 28.37 -12.15 -12.58
CA LEU A 230 29.77 -12.22 -12.12
C LEU A 230 30.03 -11.25 -10.98
N HIS A 231 29.46 -10.04 -11.04
CA HIS A 231 29.59 -9.04 -10.00
C HIS A 231 28.95 -9.52 -8.70
N VAL A 232 27.68 -9.94 -8.72
CA VAL A 232 26.99 -10.42 -7.50
C VAL A 232 27.68 -11.64 -6.90
N ASN A 233 28.16 -12.59 -7.72
CA ASN A 233 28.98 -13.72 -7.25
C ASN A 233 30.29 -13.26 -6.59
N THR A 234 30.85 -12.13 -7.01
CA THR A 234 32.05 -11.54 -6.39
C THR A 234 31.71 -10.90 -5.06
N VAL A 235 30.65 -10.07 -5.02
CA VAL A 235 30.18 -9.43 -3.78
C VAL A 235 29.85 -10.45 -2.70
N ILE A 236 29.13 -11.54 -3.05
CA ILE A 236 28.80 -12.62 -2.11
C ILE A 236 30.07 -13.19 -1.45
N ARG A 237 31.11 -13.44 -2.24
CA ARG A 237 32.36 -14.06 -1.76
C ARG A 237 33.23 -13.10 -0.96
N GLU A 238 33.38 -11.86 -1.43
CA GLU A 238 34.27 -10.87 -0.82
C GLU A 238 33.70 -10.31 0.49
N HIS A 239 32.38 -10.03 0.52
CA HIS A 239 31.72 -9.48 1.70
C HIS A 239 31.14 -10.56 2.63
N GLN A 240 31.25 -11.83 2.25
CA GLN A 240 30.70 -12.97 3.00
C GLN A 240 29.21 -12.73 3.34
N VAL A 241 28.45 -12.28 2.35
CA VAL A 241 27.03 -11.91 2.52
C VAL A 241 26.28 -13.11 3.13
N PRO A 242 25.48 -12.93 4.21
CA PRO A 242 24.85 -14.06 4.87
C PRO A 242 23.73 -14.73 4.06
N ALA A 243 22.98 -13.95 3.28
CA ALA A 243 21.79 -14.41 2.58
C ALA A 243 21.51 -13.61 1.31
N ILE A 244 20.79 -14.23 0.37
CA ILE A 244 20.18 -13.58 -0.80
C ILE A 244 18.66 -13.75 -0.77
N PHE A 245 17.91 -12.96 -1.52
CA PHE A 245 16.45 -12.91 -1.40
C PHE A 245 15.77 -13.11 -2.75
N VAL A 246 14.61 -13.76 -2.72
CA VAL A 246 13.68 -13.85 -3.86
C VAL A 246 12.55 -12.85 -3.68
N GLU A 247 11.84 -12.53 -4.75
CA GLU A 247 10.74 -11.57 -4.74
C GLU A 247 9.41 -12.25 -5.09
N SER A 248 8.30 -11.65 -4.68
CA SER A 248 6.96 -12.23 -4.85
C SER A 248 6.47 -12.27 -6.30
N THR A 249 6.88 -11.31 -7.12
CA THR A 249 6.40 -11.11 -8.50
C THR A 249 7.39 -11.59 -9.56
N ILE A 250 8.63 -11.91 -9.19
CA ILE A 250 9.73 -12.24 -10.12
C ILE A 250 10.11 -13.71 -10.02
N ASN A 251 10.43 -14.31 -11.17
CA ASN A 251 10.85 -15.70 -11.25
C ASN A 251 12.14 -15.97 -10.43
N PRO A 252 12.13 -16.87 -9.43
CA PRO A 252 13.25 -17.05 -8.51
C PRO A 252 14.41 -17.87 -9.08
N LYS A 253 14.33 -18.39 -10.32
CA LYS A 253 15.31 -19.33 -10.89
C LYS A 253 16.75 -18.82 -10.84
N LEU A 254 16.97 -17.54 -11.12
CA LEU A 254 18.31 -16.97 -11.19
C LEU A 254 18.93 -16.80 -9.79
N ILE A 255 18.16 -16.30 -8.83
CA ILE A 255 18.56 -16.28 -7.41
C ILE A 255 18.84 -17.70 -6.90
N GLN A 256 18.02 -18.68 -7.25
CA GLN A 256 18.25 -20.09 -6.89
C GLN A 256 19.50 -20.68 -7.54
N GLN A 257 19.90 -20.20 -8.72
CA GLN A 257 21.15 -20.60 -9.34
C GLN A 257 22.35 -20.03 -8.56
N ILE A 258 22.36 -18.71 -8.31
CA ILE A 258 23.39 -18.04 -7.51
C ILE A 258 23.50 -18.68 -6.12
N GLN A 259 22.36 -19.03 -5.53
CA GLN A 259 22.30 -19.74 -4.26
C GLN A 259 23.13 -21.04 -4.28
N LYS A 260 22.91 -21.88 -5.29
CA LYS A 260 23.59 -23.17 -5.44
C LYS A 260 25.08 -22.99 -5.73
N GLU A 261 25.44 -22.04 -6.59
CA GLU A 261 26.82 -21.76 -6.99
C GLU A 261 27.68 -21.27 -5.80
N ASN A 262 27.14 -20.38 -4.97
CA ASN A 262 27.86 -19.80 -3.84
C ASN A 262 27.66 -20.56 -2.52
N LYS A 263 26.76 -21.55 -2.49
CA LYS A 263 26.38 -22.27 -1.27
C LYS A 263 25.89 -21.33 -0.15
N ILE A 264 25.24 -20.23 -0.55
CA ILE A 264 24.60 -19.24 0.34
C ILE A 264 23.15 -19.69 0.64
N ILE A 265 22.46 -19.04 1.57
CA ILE A 265 21.05 -19.31 1.86
C ILE A 265 20.12 -18.29 1.18
N ILE A 266 18.88 -18.71 0.89
CA ILE A 266 17.80 -17.76 0.59
C ILE A 266 17.19 -17.30 1.91
N GLY A 267 17.31 -16.01 2.23
CA GLY A 267 16.86 -15.42 3.50
C GLY A 267 15.33 -15.36 3.65
N GLY A 268 14.64 -15.31 2.51
CA GLY A 268 13.19 -15.32 2.43
C GLY A 268 12.71 -14.77 1.09
N LYS A 269 11.38 -14.65 1.00
CA LYS A 269 10.68 -13.97 -0.09
C LYS A 269 10.30 -12.56 0.38
N LEU A 270 10.65 -11.55 -0.40
CA LEU A 270 10.34 -10.13 -0.18
C LEU A 270 9.22 -9.65 -1.11
N TYR A 271 8.62 -8.51 -0.77
CA TYR A 271 7.49 -7.92 -1.47
C TYR A 271 7.80 -6.47 -1.88
N ALA A 272 8.06 -6.25 -3.18
CA ALA A 272 8.32 -4.92 -3.73
C ALA A 272 7.10 -4.36 -4.46
N ASP A 273 6.72 -5.01 -5.55
CA ASP A 273 5.77 -4.51 -6.55
C ASP A 273 4.32 -4.96 -6.33
N SER A 274 4.10 -5.80 -5.33
CA SER A 274 2.78 -6.31 -5.00
C SER A 274 2.71 -6.70 -3.54
N LEU A 275 1.58 -6.42 -2.90
CA LEU A 275 1.26 -6.94 -1.57
C LEU A 275 1.21 -8.48 -1.59
N GLY A 276 1.27 -9.07 -0.40
CA GLY A 276 0.87 -10.46 -0.21
C GLY A 276 -0.64 -10.65 -0.20
N ASP A 277 -1.07 -11.89 -0.09
CA ASP A 277 -2.48 -12.22 0.13
C ASP A 277 -3.00 -11.50 1.38
N SER A 278 -4.30 -11.15 1.39
CA SER A 278 -4.93 -10.41 2.49
C SER A 278 -4.82 -11.07 3.88
N THR A 279 -4.54 -12.38 3.93
CA THR A 279 -4.35 -13.14 5.18
C THR A 279 -2.88 -13.25 5.60
N SER A 280 -1.94 -12.81 4.76
CA SER A 280 -0.51 -12.82 5.03
C SER A 280 -0.06 -11.59 5.81
N GLN A 281 1.12 -11.65 6.43
CA GLN A 281 1.71 -10.50 7.11
C GLN A 281 1.96 -9.32 6.16
N ALA A 282 2.21 -9.59 4.88
CA ALA A 282 2.39 -8.60 3.83
C ALA A 282 1.08 -8.22 3.11
N GLY A 283 -0.10 -8.56 3.67
CA GLY A 283 -1.40 -8.30 3.06
C GLY A 283 -1.87 -6.84 3.11
N THR A 284 -1.11 -5.96 3.77
CA THR A 284 -1.31 -4.51 3.82
C THR A 284 0.01 -3.81 3.51
N TYR A 285 -0.01 -2.55 3.08
CA TYR A 285 1.21 -1.81 2.77
C TYR A 285 2.14 -1.66 3.97
N ALA A 286 1.61 -1.29 5.14
CA ALA A 286 2.40 -1.20 6.36
C ALA A 286 2.94 -2.58 6.78
N GLY A 287 2.12 -3.63 6.65
CA GLY A 287 2.53 -5.00 6.93
C GLY A 287 3.62 -5.51 5.98
N MET A 288 3.57 -5.13 4.70
CA MET A 288 4.58 -5.45 3.69
C MET A 288 5.95 -4.89 4.09
N LEU A 289 6.03 -3.59 4.38
CA LEU A 289 7.29 -2.96 4.80
C LEU A 289 7.85 -3.55 6.10
N GLN A 290 6.97 -3.81 7.08
CA GLN A 290 7.37 -4.44 8.34
C GLN A 290 7.93 -5.86 8.10
N TYR A 291 7.21 -6.67 7.33
CA TYR A 291 7.59 -8.04 7.02
C TYR A 291 8.94 -8.09 6.28
N ASP A 292 9.12 -7.25 5.26
CA ASP A 292 10.38 -7.21 4.51
C ASP A 292 11.56 -6.80 5.40
N ALA A 293 11.39 -5.78 6.25
CA ALA A 293 12.41 -5.36 7.21
C ALA A 293 12.78 -6.48 8.20
N GLU A 294 11.79 -7.22 8.71
CA GLU A 294 12.00 -8.37 9.61
C GLU A 294 12.73 -9.52 8.91
N VAL A 295 12.35 -9.84 7.68
CA VAL A 295 12.99 -10.91 6.88
C VAL A 295 14.43 -10.56 6.56
N ILE A 296 14.68 -9.32 6.12
CA ILE A 296 16.01 -8.80 5.82
C ILE A 296 16.87 -8.83 7.09
N SER A 297 16.39 -8.22 8.18
CA SER A 297 17.14 -8.15 9.44
C SER A 297 17.45 -9.53 10.00
N ARG A 298 16.46 -10.44 10.05
CA ARG A 298 16.66 -11.80 10.52
C ARG A 298 17.71 -12.54 9.70
N ALA A 299 17.66 -12.46 8.37
CA ALA A 299 18.54 -13.23 7.50
C ALA A 299 19.98 -12.70 7.47
N LEU A 300 20.16 -11.37 7.49
CA LEU A 300 21.49 -10.75 7.46
C LEU A 300 22.18 -10.72 8.85
N ASN A 301 21.44 -11.02 9.92
CA ASN A 301 22.01 -11.21 11.27
C ASN A 301 22.53 -12.64 11.55
N ILE A 302 22.39 -13.61 10.63
CA ILE A 302 22.67 -15.04 10.90
C ILE A 302 24.14 -15.39 11.20
N ALA A 303 25.06 -14.42 11.16
CA ALA A 303 26.47 -14.70 11.45
C ALA A 303 26.83 -14.97 12.93
N ASP A 304 25.96 -14.67 13.90
CA ASP A 304 26.25 -14.86 15.34
C ASP A 304 25.54 -16.06 16.00
N HIS A 305 24.77 -16.85 15.24
CA HIS A 305 23.87 -17.87 15.82
C HIS A 305 24.14 -19.32 15.39
N LYS A 306 25.39 -19.70 15.09
CA LYS A 306 25.80 -21.12 15.19
C LYS A 306 25.95 -21.51 16.68
N GLY A 307 24.85 -21.49 17.44
CA GLY A 307 24.92 -21.85 18.85
C GLY A 307 23.68 -21.74 19.73
N GLN A 308 22.51 -21.29 19.25
CA GLN A 308 21.31 -21.27 20.11
C GLN A 308 20.08 -21.79 19.39
N SER A 309 19.51 -22.83 20.00
CA SER A 309 18.27 -23.48 19.60
C SER A 309 17.10 -22.50 19.63
N SER A 310 16.24 -22.63 18.63
CA SER A 310 14.98 -21.94 18.46
C SER A 310 14.11 -21.98 19.72
N THR A 311 14.06 -20.87 20.45
CA THR A 311 12.91 -20.53 21.31
C THR A 311 12.51 -19.09 21.04
N SER A 312 11.30 -18.94 20.50
CA SER A 312 10.69 -17.68 20.10
C SER A 312 10.37 -16.81 21.31
N ILE A 313 11.22 -15.83 21.61
CA ILE A 313 10.97 -14.85 22.69
C ILE A 313 10.17 -13.63 22.19
N PHE A 314 10.07 -13.39 20.88
CA PHE A 314 9.41 -12.20 20.33
C PHE A 314 7.90 -12.33 20.08
N GLY A 315 7.36 -13.57 20.07
CA GLY A 315 5.94 -13.80 19.77
C GLY A 315 4.97 -13.29 20.84
N ASN A 316 5.32 -13.31 22.13
CA ASN A 316 4.31 -13.09 23.18
C ASN A 316 4.04 -11.63 23.55
N LYS A 317 4.94 -10.68 23.22
CA LYS A 317 4.72 -9.27 23.57
C LYS A 317 3.86 -8.52 22.55
N ILE A 318 3.90 -8.91 21.27
CA ILE A 318 3.16 -8.22 20.19
C ILE A 318 1.68 -8.65 20.17
N TYR A 319 1.37 -9.92 20.45
CA TYR A 319 -0.01 -10.39 20.58
C TYR A 319 -0.78 -9.63 21.68
N PHE A 320 -0.10 -9.23 22.75
CA PHE A 320 -0.72 -8.42 23.81
C PHE A 320 -1.13 -7.01 23.33
N PHE A 321 -0.36 -6.38 22.43
CA PHE A 321 -0.68 -5.06 21.90
C PHE A 321 -1.82 -5.09 20.87
N ILE A 322 -1.87 -6.12 20.02
CA ILE A 322 -2.94 -6.26 19.02
C ILE A 322 -4.29 -6.57 19.70
N ILE A 323 -4.29 -7.44 20.72
CA ILE A 323 -5.52 -7.78 21.47
C ILE A 323 -5.97 -6.58 22.31
N ALA A 324 -5.06 -5.84 22.95
CA ALA A 324 -5.41 -4.64 23.71
C ALA A 324 -6.01 -3.55 22.80
N PHE A 325 -5.54 -3.41 21.56
CA PHE A 325 -6.07 -2.44 20.60
C PHE A 325 -7.47 -2.82 20.10
N TYR A 326 -7.73 -4.11 19.84
CA TYR A 326 -9.05 -4.60 19.42
C TYR A 326 -10.12 -4.46 20.52
N MET A 327 -9.72 -4.57 21.80
CA MET A 327 -10.64 -4.37 22.93
C MET A 327 -11.00 -2.90 23.14
N VAL A 328 -10.07 -1.97 22.86
CA VAL A 328 -10.34 -0.52 22.95
C VAL A 328 -11.22 -0.04 21.80
N SER A 329 -11.04 -0.57 20.58
CA SER A 329 -11.91 -0.23 19.44
C SER A 329 -13.34 -0.75 19.62
N LEU A 330 -13.51 -1.98 20.14
CA LEU A 330 -14.84 -2.52 20.48
C LEU A 330 -15.52 -1.74 21.62
N ALA A 331 -14.77 -1.28 22.62
CA ALA A 331 -15.30 -0.43 23.69
C ALA A 331 -15.74 0.95 23.18
N ALA A 332 -14.98 1.54 22.25
CA ALA A 332 -15.35 2.81 21.61
C ALA A 332 -16.62 2.68 20.76
N ILE A 333 -16.74 1.61 19.97
CA ILE A 333 -17.94 1.32 19.16
C ILE A 333 -19.16 1.05 20.06
N TYR A 334 -18.99 0.32 21.16
CA TYR A 334 -20.06 0.06 22.13
C TYR A 334 -20.56 1.34 22.83
N LEU A 335 -19.67 2.29 23.13
CA LEU A 335 -20.03 3.56 23.78
C LEU A 335 -20.69 4.56 22.82
N ILE A 336 -20.36 4.52 21.53
CA ILE A 336 -20.99 5.36 20.50
C ILE A 336 -22.42 4.90 20.21
N ASN A 337 -22.68 3.59 20.21
CA ASN A 337 -24.01 3.04 19.94
C ASN A 337 -25.00 3.07 21.13
N LYS A 338 -24.60 3.67 22.27
CA LYS A 338 -25.41 3.74 23.51
C LYS A 338 -25.91 5.15 23.84
N LYS A 339 -25.69 6.13 22.97
CA LYS A 339 -26.29 7.48 23.02
C LYS A 339 -27.39 7.60 21.98
#